data_AF-A0A258CSG6-F1
#
_entry.id   AF-A0A258CSG6-F1
#
_cell.length_a   1.000
_cell.length_b   1.000
_cell.length_c   1.000
_cell.angle_alpha   90.00
_cell.angle_beta   90.00
_cell.angle_gamma   90.00
#
_symmetry.space_group_name_H-M   'P 1'
#
loop_
_entity.id
_entity.type
_entity.pdbx_description
1 polymer ?
#
loop_
_entity_poly.entity_id
_entity_poly.type
_entity_poly.pdbx_seq_one_letter_code
_entity_poly.pdbx_strand_id
1 'polypeptide(L)'
;MSDDAADPLKLIALDADDLAILSAHLQDAVLKVADVVWLPADRRFALAARRFDWEGAARGQHRRRLAALHFDRVMSVRSTGIDKAMSDRVLSLLAIGFTAGEAPTGEITLHFSEGAAIRLAVECI
;
A
#
# COMPACT_ATOMS: atom_id res chain seq x y z
N MET A 1 26.42 -0.02 18.63
CA MET A 1 26.12 -0.14 17.20
C MET A 1 24.67 0.26 17.03
N SER A 2 24.38 1.35 16.32
CA SER A 2 22.99 1.63 15.91
C SER A 2 22.56 0.46 15.03
N ASP A 3 21.45 -0.18 15.36
CA ASP A 3 20.89 -1.18 14.46
C ASP A 3 20.31 -0.39 13.29
N ASP A 4 21.04 -0.23 12.19
CA ASP A 4 20.53 0.42 10.97
C ASP A 4 19.24 -0.28 10.47
N ALA A 5 18.99 -1.52 10.89
CA ALA A 5 17.70 -2.16 10.62
C ALA A 5 16.58 -1.67 11.56
N ALA A 6 16.87 -1.06 12.71
CA ALA A 6 15.86 -0.49 13.62
C ALA A 6 15.27 0.82 13.07
N ASP A 7 16.00 1.58 12.26
CA ASP A 7 15.51 2.83 11.71
C ASP A 7 14.31 2.61 10.76
N PRO A 8 13.25 3.43 10.87
CA PRO A 8 12.06 3.27 10.05
C PRO A 8 12.37 3.59 8.59
N LEU A 9 12.16 2.61 7.70
CA LEU A 9 12.27 2.82 6.26
C LEU A 9 11.19 3.82 5.80
N LYS A 10 11.62 4.95 5.23
CA LYS A 10 10.76 5.93 4.59
C LYS A 10 11.03 5.94 3.09
N LEU A 11 10.01 5.59 2.31
CA LEU A 11 10.03 5.63 0.85
C LEU A 11 8.98 6.63 0.36
N ILE A 12 9.28 7.28 -0.77
CA ILE A 12 8.38 8.20 -1.48
C ILE A 12 8.45 7.80 -2.95
N ALA A 13 7.30 7.73 -3.61
CA ALA A 13 7.21 7.47 -5.04
C ALA A 13 6.65 8.69 -5.76
N LEU A 14 7.32 9.10 -6.85
CA LEU A 14 6.94 10.25 -7.69
C LEU A 14 6.69 9.85 -9.15
N ASP A 15 6.85 8.57 -9.46
CA ASP A 15 6.53 8.00 -10.76
C ASP A 15 6.17 6.51 -10.64
N ALA A 16 5.93 5.86 -11.77
CA ALA A 16 5.55 4.45 -11.83
C ALA A 16 6.71 3.50 -11.45
N ASP A 17 7.97 3.89 -11.69
CA ASP A 17 9.14 3.06 -11.38
C ASP A 17 9.38 3.04 -9.87
N ASP A 18 9.24 4.20 -9.21
CA ASP A 18 9.27 4.28 -7.75
C ASP A 18 8.11 3.49 -7.10
N LEU A 19 6.92 3.52 -7.72
CA LEU A 19 5.79 2.74 -7.23
C LEU A 19 6.06 1.24 -7.25
N ALA A 20 6.82 0.76 -8.24
CA ALA A 20 7.25 -0.63 -8.29
C ALA A 20 8.14 -1.01 -7.09
N ILE A 21 9.01 -0.08 -6.65
CA ILE A 21 9.83 -0.27 -5.43
C ILE A 21 8.93 -0.39 -4.20
N LEU A 22 7.94 0.51 -4.04
CA LEU A 22 6.96 0.42 -2.95
C LEU A 22 6.18 -0.90 -2.98
N SER A 23 5.75 -1.33 -4.18
CA SER A 23 5.04 -2.60 -4.37
C SER A 23 5.89 -3.78 -3.90
N ALA A 24 7.19 -3.80 -4.22
CA ALA A 24 8.11 -4.87 -3.79
C ALA A 24 8.27 -4.89 -2.26
N HIS A 25 8.46 -3.74 -1.61
CA HIS A 25 8.61 -3.67 -0.15
C HIS A 25 7.32 -4.02 0.60
N LEU A 26 6.16 -3.82 -0.01
CA LEU A 26 4.86 -4.12 0.59
C LEU A 26 4.26 -5.45 0.10
N GLN A 27 4.98 -6.22 -0.71
CA GLN A 27 4.54 -7.54 -1.13
C GLN A 27 4.33 -8.44 0.10
N ASP A 28 3.22 -9.19 0.07
CA ASP A 28 2.74 -10.06 1.15
C ASP A 28 2.46 -9.32 2.47
N ALA A 29 2.33 -8.00 2.44
CA ALA A 29 1.89 -7.23 3.59
C ALA A 29 0.44 -7.58 3.94
N VAL A 30 0.19 -7.81 5.23
CA VAL A 30 -1.15 -8.14 5.73
C VAL A 30 -1.74 -6.99 6.51
N LEU A 31 -3.02 -6.73 6.30
CA LEU A 31 -3.79 -5.69 6.97
C LEU A 31 -5.23 -6.14 7.16
N LYS A 32 -5.95 -5.52 8.09
CA LYS A 32 -7.40 -5.70 8.21
C LYS A 32 -8.14 -4.68 7.35
N VAL A 33 -9.39 -4.97 7.02
CA VAL A 33 -10.28 -3.98 6.39
C VAL A 33 -10.39 -2.72 7.25
N ALA A 34 -10.40 -2.86 8.58
CA ALA A 34 -10.41 -1.75 9.54
C ALA A 34 -9.14 -0.86 9.49
N ASP A 35 -8.03 -1.37 8.95
CA ASP A 35 -6.75 -0.64 8.88
C ASP A 35 -6.67 0.29 7.64
N VAL A 36 -7.75 0.39 6.85
CA VAL A 36 -7.84 1.21 5.64
C VAL A 36 -8.77 2.40 5.86
N VAL A 37 -8.32 3.60 5.47
CA VAL A 37 -9.11 4.82 5.55
C VAL A 37 -9.02 5.64 4.26
N TRP A 38 -10.15 6.22 3.86
CA TRP A 38 -10.21 7.25 2.81
C TRP A 38 -10.79 8.53 3.41
N LEU A 39 -10.03 9.61 3.31
CA LEU A 39 -10.36 10.95 3.79
C LEU A 39 -10.62 11.84 2.56
N PRO A 40 -11.86 11.89 2.04
CA PRO A 40 -12.17 12.62 0.80
C PRO A 40 -11.95 14.14 0.92
N ALA A 41 -12.16 14.72 2.11
CA ALA A 41 -11.91 16.13 2.36
C ALA A 41 -10.42 16.50 2.20
N ASP A 42 -9.52 15.58 2.57
CA ASP A 42 -8.08 15.73 2.47
C ASP A 42 -7.52 15.14 1.16
N ARG A 43 -8.37 14.55 0.30
CA ARG A 43 -7.99 13.77 -0.88
C ARG A 43 -6.90 12.74 -0.57
N ARG A 44 -7.03 12.04 0.56
CA ARG A 44 -6.02 11.10 1.06
C ARG A 44 -6.58 9.71 1.25
N PHE A 45 -5.86 8.72 0.76
CA PHE A 45 -6.08 7.32 1.12
C PHE A 45 -4.90 6.86 1.96
N ALA A 46 -5.15 6.13 3.05
CA ALA A 46 -4.10 5.59 3.89
C ALA A 46 -4.46 4.19 4.39
N LEU A 47 -3.41 3.40 4.65
CA LEU A 47 -3.54 2.12 5.31
C LEU A 47 -2.39 1.87 6.29
N ALA A 48 -2.66 1.05 7.29
CA ALA A 48 -1.62 0.41 8.10
C ALA A 48 -1.51 -1.06 7.70
N ALA A 49 -0.29 -1.57 7.56
CA ALA A 49 -0.05 -2.96 7.21
C ALA A 49 1.17 -3.52 7.93
N ARG A 50 1.24 -4.85 8.02
CA ARG A 50 2.39 -5.59 8.55
C ARG A 50 3.15 -6.20 7.37
N ARG A 51 4.17 -5.49 6.88
CA ARG A 51 5.03 -5.94 5.77
C ARG A 51 6.11 -6.89 6.27
N PHE A 52 6.61 -7.74 5.39
CA PHE A 52 7.83 -8.50 5.68
C PHE A 52 9.06 -7.59 5.67
N ASP A 53 9.99 -7.83 6.60
CA ASP A 53 11.25 -7.10 6.70
C ASP A 53 12.30 -7.75 5.78
N TRP A 54 12.25 -7.42 4.49
CA TRP A 54 13.17 -7.95 3.48
C TRP A 54 14.62 -7.55 3.77
N GLU A 55 14.82 -6.35 4.31
CA GLU A 55 16.12 -5.80 4.66
C GLU A 55 16.74 -6.55 5.85
N GLY A 56 15.93 -6.83 6.86
CA GLY A 56 16.31 -7.68 8.00
C GLY A 56 16.53 -9.13 7.60
N ALA A 57 15.75 -9.67 6.66
CA ALA A 57 15.86 -11.05 6.19
C ALA A 57 17.22 -11.34 5.54
N ALA A 58 17.79 -10.38 4.79
CA ALA A 58 19.14 -10.48 4.26
C ALA A 58 20.23 -10.60 5.35
N ARG A 59 19.90 -10.20 6.59
CA ARG A 59 20.75 -10.31 7.79
C ARG A 59 20.32 -11.46 8.72
N GLY A 60 19.46 -12.37 8.24
CA GLY A 60 18.95 -13.51 9.00
C GLY A 60 17.80 -13.20 9.98
N GLN A 61 17.23 -11.98 9.94
CA GLN A 61 16.12 -11.57 10.80
C GLN A 61 14.79 -11.69 10.06
N HIS A 62 14.05 -12.76 10.29
CA HIS A 62 12.72 -12.95 9.70
C HIS A 62 11.63 -12.43 10.63
N ARG A 63 11.07 -11.27 10.28
CA ARG A 63 9.98 -10.64 11.06
C ARG A 63 9.05 -9.85 10.15
N ARG A 64 7.89 -9.47 10.69
CA ARG A 64 7.00 -8.49 10.09
C ARG A 64 7.09 -7.17 10.84
N ARG A 65 7.10 -6.06 10.11
CA ARG A 65 7.13 -4.69 10.67
C ARG A 65 5.82 -3.98 10.39
N LEU A 66 5.35 -3.21 11.37
CA LEU A 66 4.24 -2.29 11.16
C LEU A 66 4.72 -1.16 10.24
N ALA A 67 3.95 -0.89 9.19
CA ALA A 67 4.21 0.15 8.20
C ALA A 67 2.90 0.89 7.89
N ALA A 68 3.04 2.12 7.45
CA ALA A 68 1.94 2.92 6.91
C ALA A 68 2.22 3.22 5.44
N LEU A 69 1.17 3.20 4.63
CA LEU A 69 1.18 3.65 3.24
C LEU A 69 0.08 4.69 3.07
N HIS A 70 0.37 5.78 2.37
CA HIS A 70 -0.67 6.72 1.95
C HIS A 70 -0.45 7.18 0.52
N PHE A 71 -1.53 7.65 -0.07
CA PHE A 71 -1.55 8.35 -1.36
C PHE A 71 -2.29 9.67 -1.15
N ASP A 72 -1.69 10.76 -1.60
CA ASP A 72 -2.33 12.08 -1.66
C ASP A 72 -2.97 12.29 -3.04
N ARG A 73 -3.83 13.32 -3.16
CA ARG A 73 -4.55 13.68 -4.39
C ARG A 73 -5.42 12.53 -4.95
N VAL A 74 -5.99 11.73 -4.04
CA VAL A 74 -6.93 10.66 -4.36
C VAL A 74 -8.33 11.24 -4.53
N MET A 75 -8.84 11.17 -5.75
CA MET A 75 -10.13 11.74 -6.15
C MET A 75 -11.30 10.80 -5.87
N SER A 76 -11.08 9.50 -6.00
CA SER A 76 -12.10 8.49 -5.68
C SER A 76 -11.46 7.15 -5.32
N VAL A 77 -12.18 6.38 -4.50
CA VAL A 77 -11.78 5.04 -4.09
C VAL A 77 -12.89 4.06 -4.41
N ARG A 78 -12.54 2.99 -5.12
CA ARG A 78 -13.45 1.86 -5.42
C ARG A 78 -12.82 0.58 -4.91
N SER A 79 -13.64 -0.38 -4.50
CA SER A 79 -13.16 -1.69 -4.05
C SER A 79 -14.00 -2.80 -4.64
N THR A 80 -13.36 -3.94 -4.92
CA THR A 80 -14.03 -5.19 -5.31
C THR A 80 -13.52 -6.32 -4.44
N GLY A 81 -14.38 -7.31 -4.16
CA GLY A 81 -14.03 -8.45 -3.31
C GLY A 81 -13.77 -8.10 -1.84
N ILE A 82 -14.07 -6.87 -1.40
CA ILE A 82 -13.88 -6.39 -0.02
C ILE A 82 -15.25 -5.97 0.53
N ASP A 83 -15.69 -6.67 1.57
CA ASP A 83 -16.86 -6.28 2.35
C ASP A 83 -16.42 -5.38 3.51
N LYS A 84 -16.91 -4.13 3.50
CA LYS A 84 -16.60 -3.13 4.53
C LYS A 84 -17.21 -3.46 5.89
N ALA A 85 -18.28 -4.27 5.93
CA ALA A 85 -18.88 -4.71 7.18
C ALA A 85 -17.99 -5.73 7.91
N MET A 86 -17.11 -6.42 7.20
CA MET A 86 -16.19 -7.43 7.73
C MET A 86 -14.87 -6.79 8.16
N SER A 87 -14.92 -5.89 9.14
CA SER A 87 -13.79 -5.06 9.59
C SER A 87 -12.54 -5.86 9.99
N ASP A 88 -12.73 -7.05 10.57
CA ASP A 88 -11.65 -7.93 11.02
C ASP A 88 -11.09 -8.84 9.93
N ARG A 89 -11.68 -8.86 8.72
CA ARG A 89 -11.16 -9.66 7.61
C ARG A 89 -9.75 -9.19 7.28
N VAL A 90 -8.83 -10.15 7.20
CA VAL A 90 -7.44 -9.92 6.80
C VAL A 90 -7.35 -9.94 5.28
N LEU A 91 -6.64 -8.97 4.74
CA LEU A 91 -6.26 -8.84 3.34
C LEU A 91 -4.75 -9.06 3.22
N SER A 92 -4.31 -9.75 2.17
CA SER A 92 -2.89 -9.91 1.82
C SER A 92 -2.60 -9.15 0.54
N LEU A 93 -1.77 -8.12 0.60
CA LEU A 93 -1.38 -7.30 -0.55
C LEU A 93 -0.39 -8.07 -1.43
N LEU A 94 -0.72 -8.21 -2.71
CA LEU A 94 0.10 -8.92 -3.70
C LEU A 94 0.94 -7.95 -4.54
N ALA A 95 0.33 -6.82 -4.94
CA ALA A 95 0.98 -5.84 -5.79
C ALA A 95 0.29 -4.47 -5.71
N ILE A 96 1.03 -3.42 -6.04
CA ILE A 96 0.53 -2.08 -6.32
C ILE A 96 0.84 -1.78 -7.77
N GLY A 97 -0.20 -1.60 -8.59
CA GLY A 97 -0.08 -1.29 -10.01
C GLY A 97 -0.51 0.14 -10.32
N PHE A 98 0.04 0.71 -11.39
CA PHE A 98 -0.40 1.99 -11.95
C PHE A 98 -0.87 1.80 -13.39
N THR A 99 -1.97 2.45 -13.75
CA THR A 99 -2.44 2.56 -15.13
C THR A 99 -2.58 4.03 -15.47
N ALA A 100 -1.80 4.50 -16.45
CA ALA A 100 -1.85 5.87 -16.90
C ALA A 100 -3.20 6.18 -17.56
N GLY A 101 -3.78 7.32 -17.18
CA GLY A 101 -4.95 7.92 -17.84
C GLY A 101 -4.53 8.99 -18.83
N GLU A 102 -5.31 10.07 -18.91
CA GLU A 102 -4.88 11.29 -19.60
C GLU A 102 -3.89 12.03 -18.70
N ALA A 103 -2.61 12.09 -19.12
CA ALA A 103 -1.54 12.65 -18.29
C ALA A 103 -1.90 14.07 -17.78
N PRO A 104 -1.71 14.37 -16.49
CA PRO A 104 -0.94 13.61 -15.50
C PRO A 104 -1.73 12.54 -14.72
N THR A 105 -3.00 12.31 -15.04
CA THR A 105 -3.89 11.44 -14.23
C THR A 105 -3.58 9.95 -14.37
N GLY A 106 -4.04 9.15 -13.40
CA GLY A 106 -4.01 7.70 -13.52
C GLY A 106 -4.80 6.98 -12.44
N GLU A 107 -4.77 5.66 -12.52
CA GLU A 107 -5.39 4.75 -11.55
C GLU A 107 -4.32 3.91 -10.86
N ILE A 108 -4.26 3.99 -9.53
CA ILE A 108 -3.45 3.08 -8.71
C ILE A 108 -4.35 1.94 -8.24
N THR A 109 -3.94 0.70 -8.44
CA THR A 109 -4.67 -0.49 -7.96
C THR A 109 -3.83 -1.26 -6.96
N LEU A 110 -4.35 -1.41 -5.73
CA LEU A 110 -3.85 -2.33 -4.73
C LEU A 110 -4.52 -3.68 -4.96
N HIS A 111 -3.74 -4.67 -5.36
CA HIS A 111 -4.21 -6.04 -5.62
C HIS A 111 -4.03 -6.88 -4.37
N PHE A 112 -5.08 -7.54 -3.92
CA PHE A 112 -5.06 -8.45 -2.78
C PHE A 112 -5.28 -9.90 -3.22
N SER A 113 -4.95 -10.84 -2.34
CA SER A 113 -5.31 -12.24 -2.48
C SER A 113 -6.82 -12.43 -2.69
N GLU A 114 -7.21 -13.59 -3.21
CA GLU A 114 -8.62 -13.94 -3.44
C GLU A 114 -9.35 -13.01 -4.44
N GLY A 115 -8.61 -12.30 -5.30
CA GLY A 115 -9.17 -11.41 -6.32
C GLY A 115 -9.75 -10.10 -5.78
N ALA A 116 -9.53 -9.79 -4.50
CA ALA A 116 -9.90 -8.51 -3.92
C ALA A 116 -8.99 -7.40 -4.44
N ALA A 117 -9.53 -6.19 -4.62
CA ALA A 117 -8.74 -5.03 -5.04
C ALA A 117 -9.32 -3.72 -4.52
N ILE A 118 -8.44 -2.74 -4.31
CA ILE A 118 -8.81 -1.33 -4.09
C ILE A 118 -8.20 -0.52 -5.22
N ARG A 119 -9.02 0.29 -5.89
CA ARG A 119 -8.61 1.19 -6.95
C ARG A 119 -8.76 2.63 -6.52
N LEU A 120 -7.71 3.41 -6.71
CA LEU A 120 -7.60 4.82 -6.40
C LEU A 120 -7.49 5.59 -7.72
N ALA A 121 -8.41 6.52 -7.98
CA ALA A 121 -8.22 7.50 -9.05
C ALA A 121 -7.39 8.66 -8.49
N VAL A 122 -6.24 8.96 -9.10
CA VAL A 122 -5.30 9.99 -8.64
C VAL A 122 -5.11 11.09 -9.69
N GLU A 123 -4.94 12.33 -9.23
CA GLU A 123 -4.67 13.47 -10.12
C GLU A 123 -3.28 13.37 -10.77
N CYS A 124 -2.32 12.76 -10.07
CA CYS A 124 -0.99 12.47 -10.56
C CYS A 124 -0.35 11.34 -9.76
N ILE A 125 0.73 10.78 -10.32
CA ILE A 125 1.78 10.09 -9.57
C ILE A 125 3.07 10.88 -9.73
#